data_AF-H2C2S3-F1
#
_entry.id   AF-H2C2S3-F1
#
_cell.length_a   1.000
_cell.length_b   1.000
_cell.length_c   1.000
_cell.angle_alpha   90.00
_cell.angle_beta   90.00
_cell.angle_gamma   90.00
#
_symmetry.space_group_name_H-M   'P 1'
#
loop_
_entity.id
_entity.type
_entity.pdbx_description
1 polymer ?
#
loop_
_entity_poly.entity_id
_entity_poly.type
_entity_poly.pdbx_seq_one_letter_code
_entity_poly.pdbx_strand_id
1 'polypeptide(L)' 'MELIIREREKGEREVEGTIPSKCSVKGYRVKLILRGEKVVEGKCECGSFPCPHSSKLYLVYMRAKSLGNPHNSS' A
#
# COMPACT_ATOMS: atom_id res chain seq x y z
N MET A 1 6.07 2.97 -11.12
CA MET A 1 5.77 2.50 -9.75
C MET A 1 4.48 1.73 -9.84
N GLU A 2 4.54 0.42 -9.69
CA GLU A 2 3.37 -0.45 -9.80
C GLU A 2 2.72 -0.60 -8.42
N LEU A 3 1.41 -0.38 -8.37
CA LEU A 3 0.57 -0.60 -7.21
C LEU A 3 -0.40 -1.72 -7.56
N ILE A 4 -0.35 -2.81 -6.82
CA ILE A 4 -1.21 -3.97 -6.97
C ILE A 4 -2.14 -3.99 -5.77
N ILE A 5 -3.45 -3.96 -6.03
CA ILE A 5 -4.48 -4.04 -5.00
C ILE A 5 -5.24 -5.33 -5.24
N ARG A 6 -5.33 -6.18 -4.21
CA ARG A 6 -6.07 -7.44 -4.23
C ARG A 6 -7.07 -7.45 -3.09
N GLU A 7 -8.31 -7.81 -3.37
CA GLU A 7 -9.31 -8.04 -2.33
C GLU A 7 -9.13 -9.45 -1.76
N ARG A 8 -9.17 -9.55 -0.44
CA ARG A 8 -9.11 -10.79 0.33
C ARG A 8 -10.45 -11.05 1.01
N GLU A 9 -10.57 -12.26 1.54
CA GLU A 9 -11.70 -12.70 2.34
C GLU A 9 -11.93 -11.75 3.54
N LYS A 10 -13.16 -11.67 4.06
CA LYS A 10 -13.52 -10.85 5.24
C LYS A 10 -13.30 -9.33 5.10
N GLY A 11 -13.30 -8.81 3.87
CA GLY A 11 -13.20 -7.36 3.62
C GLY A 11 -11.79 -6.80 3.83
N GLU A 12 -10.79 -7.67 3.80
CA GLU A 12 -9.39 -7.27 3.82
C GLU A 12 -8.90 -6.92 2.41
N ARG A 13 -7.97 -5.98 2.31
CA ARG A 13 -7.34 -5.58 1.05
C ARG A 13 -5.83 -5.70 1.19
N GLU A 14 -5.24 -6.50 0.32
CA GLU A 14 -3.81 -6.60 0.18
C GLU A 14 -3.34 -5.55 -0.83
N VAL A 15 -2.50 -4.64 -0.37
CA VAL A 15 -1.88 -3.59 -1.17
C VAL A 15 -0.40 -3.89 -1.24
N GLU A 16 0.10 -4.13 -2.45
CA GLU A 16 1.51 -4.37 -2.70
C GLU A 16 2.05 -3.33 -3.68
N GLY A 17 3.26 -2.84 -3.44
CA GLY A 17 3.90 -1.93 -4.37
C GLY A 17 5.38 -1.73 -4.09
N THR A 18 6.09 -1.34 -5.13
CA THR A 18 7.53 -1.08 -5.04
C THR A 18 7.79 0.39 -4.80
N ILE A 19 8.31 0.74 -3.62
CA ILE A 19 8.59 2.11 -3.24
C ILE A 19 10.04 2.46 -3.60
N PRO A 20 10.26 3.43 -4.51
CA PRO A 20 11.59 3.91 -4.79
C PRO A 20 12.14 4.64 -3.55
N SER A 21 13.36 4.29 -3.17
CA SER A 21 14.06 4.87 -2.03
C SER A 21 15.46 5.27 -2.47
N LYS A 22 16.00 6.36 -1.91
CA LYS A 22 17.39 6.77 -2.19
C LYS A 22 18.41 5.69 -1.83
N CYS A 23 18.05 4.76 -0.95
CA CYS A 23 18.91 3.67 -0.49
C CYS A 23 18.93 2.43 -1.41
N SER A 24 18.05 2.32 -2.41
CA SER A 24 18.00 1.14 -3.28
C SER A 24 17.61 1.52 -4.71
N VAL A 25 18.46 1.13 -5.67
CA VAL A 25 18.25 1.33 -7.12
C VAL A 25 16.98 0.62 -7.61
N LYS A 26 16.63 -0.51 -7.00
CA LYS A 26 15.42 -1.29 -7.35
C LYS A 26 14.17 -0.86 -6.59
N GLY A 27 14.31 0.02 -5.58
CA GLY A 27 13.27 0.30 -4.59
C GLY A 27 13.13 -0.82 -3.55
N TYR A 28 12.13 -0.70 -2.68
CA TYR A 28 11.74 -1.72 -1.71
C TYR A 28 10.33 -2.19 -2.02
N ARG A 29 10.13 -3.51 -2.13
CA ARG A 29 8.78 -4.08 -2.20
C ARG A 29 8.16 -4.00 -0.82
N VAL A 30 6.96 -3.45 -0.80
CA VAL A 30 6.17 -3.26 0.40
C VAL A 30 4.83 -3.92 0.17
N LYS A 31 4.34 -4.61 1.19
CA LYS A 31 3.05 -5.26 1.23
C LYS A 31 2.32 -4.82 2.49
N LEU A 32 1.07 -4.40 2.35
CA LEU A 32 0.21 -3.97 3.43
C LEU A 32 -1.10 -4.76 3.34
N ILE A 33 -1.59 -5.23 4.48
CA ILE A 33 -2.94 -5.74 4.61
C ILE A 33 -3.75 -4.67 5.31
N LEU A 34 -4.83 -4.26 4.67
CA LEU A 34 -5.76 -3.26 5.14
C LEU A 34 -7.08 -3.94 5.51
N ARG A 35 -7.71 -3.50 6.59
CA ARG A 35 -9.10 -3.82 6.88
C ARG A 35 -9.88 -2.51 6.89
N GLY A 36 -10.62 -2.27 5.80
CA GLY A 36 -11.17 -0.95 5.50
C GLY A 36 -10.08 0.07 5.19
N GLU A 37 -9.85 1.00 6.12
CA GLU A 37 -8.85 2.08 6.01
C GLU A 37 -7.68 1.92 7.00
N LYS A 38 -7.69 0.87 7.82
CA LYS A 38 -6.64 0.62 8.80
C LYS A 38 -5.66 -0.43 8.30
N VAL A 39 -4.37 -0.17 8.45
CA VAL A 39 -3.33 -1.18 8.25
C VAL A 39 -3.36 -2.15 9.42
N VAL A 40 -3.65 -3.42 9.15
CA VAL A 40 -3.67 -4.50 10.15
C VAL A 40 -2.37 -5.30 10.13
N GLU A 41 -1.70 -5.37 8.97
CA GLU A 41 -0.42 -6.04 8.83
C GLU A 41 0.42 -5.36 7.74
N GLY A 42 1.73 -5.45 7.85
CA GLY A 42 2.61 -4.99 6.79
C GLY A 42 3.97 -5.65 6.80
N LYS A 43 4.54 -5.80 5.61
CA LYS A 43 5.85 -6.38 5.37
C LYS A 43 6.60 -5.50 4.39
N CYS A 44 7.82 -5.13 4.74
CA CYS A 44 8.71 -4.40 3.87
C CYS A 44 10.02 -5.17 3.71
N GLU A 45 10.56 -5.18 2.49
CA GLU A 45 11.90 -5.74 2.22
C GLU A 45 13.03 -5.02 2.97
N CYS A 46 12.78 -3.84 3.55
CA CYS A 46 13.77 -3.19 4.41
C CYS A 46 13.97 -3.89 5.76
N GLY A 47 13.15 -4.90 6.10
CA GLY A 47 13.28 -5.69 7.32
C GLY A 47 12.65 -5.07 8.56
N SER A 48 11.95 -3.94 8.45
CA SER A 48 11.25 -3.30 9.56
C SER A 48 9.84 -2.86 9.18
N PHE A 49 8.92 -2.99 10.14
CA PHE A 49 7.54 -2.51 10.05
C PHE A 49 7.07 -2.07 11.44
N PRO A 50 6.51 -0.84 11.60
CA PRO A 50 6.30 0.18 10.57
C PRO A 50 7.61 0.87 10.11
N CYS A 51 7.66 1.25 8.83
CA CYS A 51 8.80 1.98 8.23
C CYS A 51 8.34 3.07 7.23
N PRO A 52 9.22 3.99 6.83
CA PRO A 52 8.87 5.06 5.87
C PRO A 52 8.32 4.54 4.53
N HIS A 53 8.78 3.37 4.09
CA HIS A 53 8.29 2.73 2.86
C HIS A 53 6.84 2.26 2.99
N SER A 54 6.47 1.66 4.12
CA SER A 54 5.08 1.29 4.42
C SER A 54 4.15 2.49 4.46
N SER A 55 4.55 3.58 5.13
CA SER A 55 3.74 4.80 5.16
C SER A 55 3.58 5.39 3.75
N LYS A 56 4.63 5.38 2.95
CA LYS A 56 4.57 5.89 1.56
C LYS A 56 3.67 5.06 0.67
N LEU A 57 3.72 3.72 0.78
CA LEU A 57 2.80 2.85 0.05
C LEU A 57 1.35 3.11 0.46
N TYR A 58 1.08 3.24 1.76
CA TYR A 58 -0.25 3.55 2.26
C TYR A 58 -0.79 4.88 1.72
N LEU A 59 0.03 5.95 1.72
CA LEU A 59 -0.34 7.24 1.15
C LEU A 59 -0.64 7.16 -0.36
N VAL A 60 0.17 6.38 -1.10
CA VAL A 60 -0.05 6.16 -2.54
C VAL A 60 -1.37 5.44 -2.76
N TYR A 61 -1.68 4.41 -1.97
CA TYR A 61 -2.96 3.72 -2.01
C TYR A 61 -4.12 4.64 -1.70
N MET A 62 -4.04 5.46 -0.64
CA MET A 62 -5.10 6.42 -0.32
C MET A 62 -5.32 7.40 -1.47
N ARG A 63 -4.23 7.91 -2.06
CA ARG A 63 -4.32 8.82 -3.21
C ARG A 63 -4.94 8.13 -4.43
N ALA A 64 -4.57 6.89 -4.71
CA ALA A 64 -5.16 6.10 -5.79
C ALA A 64 -6.65 5.85 -5.55
N LYS A 65 -7.05 5.54 -4.30
CA LYS A 65 -8.45 5.42 -3.88
C LYS A 65 -9.21 6.75 -4.08
N SER A 66 -8.60 7.89 -3.74
CA SER A 66 -9.21 9.22 -3.92
C SER A 66 -9.30 9.67 -5.38
N LEU A 67 -8.36 9.29 -6.24
CA LEU A 67 -8.36 9.63 -7.67
C LEU A 67 -9.16 8.63 -8.52
N GLY A 68 -9.44 7.44 -7.99
CA GLY A 68 -10.03 6.29 -8.68
C GLY A 68 -11.37 5.82 -8.11
N ASN A 69 -12.22 6.73 -7.63
CA ASN A 69 -13.66 6.53 -7.68
C ASN A 69 -14.40 7.83 -8.08
N PRO A 70 -14.49 8.17 -9.37
CA PRO A 70 -15.39 9.22 -9.84
C PRO A 70 -16.88 8.80 -9.87
N HIS A 71 -17.27 7.59 -9.45
CA HIS A 71 -18.68 7.13 -9.48
C HIS A 71 -19.10 6.43 -8.19
N ASN A 72 -19.30 7.20 -7.12
CA ASN A 72 -20.51 7.07 -6.29
C ASN A 72 -20.71 8.38 -5.52
N SER A 73 -21.14 9.41 -6.26
CA SER A 73 -21.75 10.60 -5.69
C SER A 73 -22.97 10.16 -4.89
N SER A 74 -23.06 10.63 -3.65
CA SER A 74 -24.34 10.71 -2.94
C SER A 74 -25.34 11.58 -3.70
#